data_AF-A0A7J0AEV3-F1
#
_entry.id   AF-A0A7J0AEV3-F1
#
_cell.length_a   1.000
_cell.length_b   1.000
_cell.length_c   1.000
_cell.angle_alpha   90.00
_cell.angle_beta   90.00
_cell.angle_gamma   90.00
#
_symmetry.space_group_name_H-M   'P 1'
#
loop_
_entity.id
_entity.type
_entity.pdbx_description
1 polymer ?
#
loop_
_entity_poly.entity_id
_entity_poly.type
_entity_poly.pdbx_seq_one_letter_code
_entity_poly.pdbx_strand_id
1 'polypeptide(L)'
;MIQLCLLKNYRTIEMMKISDALNEEELSRLSSHTVKIGDVYEMTMTEANGIKPKAGDSSRDKYFIVLGFDSNGIAYGGVIINSQINRNLPAHLKMYHMPIKQSKYPFLRYDSFVDCVRLKVAYPQKFNEWNYLGEIDDYDVELIIGTVKESPAESEERLAQFGL
;
A
#
# COMPACT_ATOMS: atom_id res chain seq x y z
N MET A 1 -66.61 13.74 -16.97
CA MET A 1 -66.36 13.24 -15.60
C MET A 1 -66.32 11.71 -15.67
N ILE A 2 -65.26 11.07 -16.17
CA ILE A 2 -64.14 10.54 -15.38
C ILE A 2 -63.06 10.12 -16.39
N GLN A 3 -62.20 11.06 -16.80
CA GLN A 3 -60.98 10.74 -17.55
C GLN A 3 -59.87 11.68 -17.08
N LEU A 4 -59.65 11.67 -15.76
CA LEU A 4 -58.66 12.52 -15.10
C LEU A 4 -58.06 11.78 -13.91
N CYS A 5 -57.46 10.60 -14.14
CA CYS A 5 -56.65 9.96 -13.08
C CYS A 5 -55.67 8.87 -13.58
N LEU A 6 -55.03 9.04 -14.73
CA LEU A 6 -53.94 8.12 -15.15
C LEU A 6 -52.76 8.85 -15.81
N LEU A 7 -52.57 10.14 -15.51
CA LEU A 7 -51.35 10.84 -15.85
C LEU A 7 -50.64 11.24 -14.57
N LYS A 8 -49.35 10.91 -14.52
CA LYS A 8 -48.34 11.33 -13.53
C LYS A 8 -48.15 10.42 -12.32
N ASN A 9 -47.79 9.16 -12.57
CA ASN A 9 -47.00 8.38 -11.61
C ASN A 9 -45.79 7.71 -12.26
N TYR A 10 -45.10 8.46 -13.13
CA TYR A 10 -43.67 8.26 -13.30
C TYR A 10 -43.00 9.32 -12.42
N ARG A 11 -42.83 9.01 -11.13
CA ARG A 11 -41.72 9.60 -10.38
C ARG A 11 -40.48 9.13 -11.12
N THR A 12 -39.88 10.03 -11.90
CA THR A 12 -38.47 9.92 -12.27
C THR A 12 -37.74 9.70 -10.95
N ILE A 13 -37.28 8.48 -10.71
CA ILE A 13 -36.22 8.27 -9.73
C ILE A 13 -35.05 8.99 -10.40
N GLU A 14 -34.82 10.26 -10.03
CA GLU A 14 -33.57 10.89 -10.39
C GLU A 14 -32.48 9.97 -9.86
N MET A 15 -31.71 9.40 -10.79
CA MET A 15 -30.50 8.68 -10.47
C MET A 15 -29.57 9.67 -9.79
N MET A 16 -29.60 9.66 -8.46
CA MET A 16 -28.65 10.38 -7.64
C MET A 16 -27.27 9.90 -8.07
N LYS A 17 -26.48 10.76 -8.71
CA LYS A 17 -25.13 10.36 -9.07
C LYS A 17 -24.35 10.21 -7.77
N ILE A 18 -23.49 9.20 -7.69
CA ILE A 18 -22.65 8.99 -6.50
C ILE A 18 -21.83 10.26 -6.20
N SER A 19 -21.46 11.03 -7.23
CA SER A 19 -20.82 12.35 -7.10
C SER A 19 -21.64 13.38 -6.32
N ASP A 20 -22.96 13.26 -6.34
CA ASP A 20 -23.88 14.23 -5.73
C ASP A 20 -24.13 13.89 -4.24
N ALA A 21 -23.73 12.69 -3.81
CA ALA A 21 -23.79 12.23 -2.42
C ALA A 21 -22.46 12.39 -1.67
N LEU A 22 -21.39 12.80 -2.37
CA LEU A 22 -20.04 12.95 -1.82
C LEU A 22 -19.66 14.42 -1.86
N ASN A 23 -19.05 14.92 -0.79
CA ASN A 23 -18.56 16.31 -0.79
C ASN A 23 -17.25 16.44 -1.61
N GLU A 24 -16.85 17.67 -1.95
CA GLU A 24 -15.64 17.92 -2.76
C GLU A 24 -14.36 17.37 -2.11
N GLU A 25 -14.31 17.30 -0.77
CA GLU A 25 -13.19 16.71 -0.04
C GLU A 25 -13.17 15.18 -0.19
N GLU A 26 -14.31 14.51 -0.04
CA GLU A 26 -14.47 13.06 -0.28
C GLU A 26 -14.24 12.69 -1.75
N LEU A 27 -14.70 13.51 -2.68
CA LEU A 27 -14.47 13.35 -4.10
C LEU A 27 -12.98 13.59 -4.43
N SER A 28 -12.31 14.55 -3.79
CA SER A 28 -10.86 14.76 -3.92
C SER A 28 -10.05 13.60 -3.30
N ARG A 29 -10.50 13.03 -2.18
CA ARG A 29 -9.88 11.86 -1.53
C ARG A 29 -10.07 10.59 -2.37
N LEU A 30 -11.24 10.41 -2.98
CA LEU A 30 -11.54 9.29 -3.88
C LEU A 30 -10.89 9.45 -5.27
N SER A 31 -10.75 10.69 -5.75
CA SER A 31 -10.09 10.99 -7.04
C SER A 31 -8.57 11.10 -6.94
N SER A 32 -7.98 11.25 -5.75
CA SER A 32 -6.55 11.56 -5.64
C SER A 32 -5.61 10.36 -5.64
N HIS A 33 -5.95 9.17 -5.11
CA HIS A 33 -4.99 8.04 -5.17
C HIS A 33 -5.70 6.69 -5.24
N THR A 34 -5.98 6.21 -6.46
CA THR A 34 -6.05 4.76 -6.66
C THR A 34 -4.65 4.23 -6.43
N VAL A 35 -4.45 3.46 -5.36
CA VAL A 35 -3.16 2.84 -5.02
C VAL A 35 -2.67 2.00 -6.20
N LYS A 36 -1.40 2.13 -6.56
CA LYS A 36 -0.74 1.42 -7.65
C LYS A 36 0.43 0.59 -7.15
N ILE A 37 0.82 -0.40 -7.94
CA ILE A 37 2.11 -1.07 -7.77
C ILE A 37 3.22 -0.02 -7.92
N GLY A 38 4.23 -0.06 -7.06
CA GLY A 38 5.33 0.90 -7.02
C GLY A 38 5.09 2.08 -6.09
N ASP A 39 3.83 2.37 -5.71
CA ASP A 39 3.54 3.47 -4.77
C ASP A 39 4.23 3.25 -3.42
N VAL A 40 4.77 4.34 -2.89
CA VAL A 40 5.50 4.38 -1.62
C VAL A 40 4.74 5.23 -0.61
N TYR A 41 4.48 4.64 0.55
CA TYR A 41 3.77 5.31 1.65
C TYR A 41 4.60 5.31 2.92
N GLU A 42 4.61 6.44 3.63
CA GLU A 42 5.10 6.54 5.00
C GLU A 42 4.02 6.08 5.98
N MET A 43 4.36 5.07 6.79
CA MET A 43 3.53 4.61 7.88
C MET A 43 4.18 4.86 9.23
N THR A 44 3.41 5.37 10.17
CA THR A 44 3.80 5.48 11.58
C THR A 44 3.54 4.15 12.28
N MET A 45 4.59 3.39 12.59
CA MET A 45 4.42 2.18 13.41
C MET A 45 4.33 2.55 14.89
N THR A 46 3.13 2.45 15.46
CA THR A 46 2.81 2.64 16.88
C THR A 46 2.50 1.31 17.57
N GLU A 47 2.52 1.28 18.91
CA GLU A 47 2.12 0.10 19.72
C GLU A 47 0.72 -0.40 19.39
N ALA A 48 -0.19 0.50 19.01
CA ALA A 48 -1.57 0.19 18.60
C ALA A 48 -1.64 -0.70 17.35
N ASN A 49 -0.57 -0.77 16.54
CA ASN A 49 -0.47 -1.61 15.35
C ASN A 49 0.27 -2.94 15.60
N GLY A 50 0.47 -3.34 16.88
CA GLY A 50 0.91 -4.69 17.24
C GLY A 50 2.42 -4.92 17.27
N ILE A 51 3.23 -3.85 17.33
CA ILE A 51 4.70 -3.95 17.44
C ILE A 51 5.18 -3.14 18.64
N LYS A 52 5.99 -3.77 19.50
CA LYS A 52 6.61 -3.13 20.67
C LYS A 52 7.84 -2.30 20.24
N PRO A 53 7.84 -0.96 20.38
CA PRO A 53 9.02 -0.13 20.14
C PRO A 53 10.19 -0.56 21.02
N LYS A 54 11.42 -0.25 20.58
CA LYS A 54 12.57 -0.32 21.48
C LYS A 54 12.45 0.80 22.52
N ALA A 55 12.94 0.55 23.74
CA ALA A 55 12.89 1.53 24.82
C ALA A 55 13.57 2.85 24.37
N GLY A 56 12.79 3.94 24.28
CA GLY A 56 13.25 5.28 23.91
C GLY A 56 12.66 5.85 22.63
N ASP A 57 12.06 5.04 21.75
CA ASP A 57 11.40 5.50 20.52
C ASP A 57 9.86 5.50 20.69
N SER A 58 9.20 6.64 20.43
CA SER A 58 7.73 6.77 20.50
C SER A 58 6.99 6.18 19.29
N SER A 59 7.69 6.08 18.15
CA SER A 59 7.23 5.45 16.91
C SER A 59 8.44 5.19 16.01
N ARG A 60 8.29 4.33 14.99
CA ARG A 60 9.26 4.23 13.90
C ARG A 60 8.52 4.42 12.59
N ASP A 61 8.92 5.44 11.85
CA ASP A 61 8.42 5.63 10.49
C ASP A 61 9.05 4.55 9.60
N LYS A 62 8.20 3.89 8.82
CA LYS A 62 8.58 2.88 7.84
C LYS A 62 7.96 3.23 6.53
N TYR A 63 8.67 2.96 5.43
CA TYR A 63 8.10 3.14 4.11
C TYR A 63 7.64 1.80 3.58
N PHE A 64 6.46 1.77 2.97
CA PHE A 64 5.86 0.60 2.36
C PHE A 64 5.76 0.79 0.86
N ILE A 65 6.27 -0.19 0.13
CA ILE A 65 6.14 -0.26 -1.33
C ILE A 65 5.04 -1.26 -1.64
N VAL A 66 4.04 -0.83 -2.40
CA VAL A 66 2.97 -1.70 -2.89
C VAL A 66 3.51 -2.55 -4.05
N LEU A 67 3.37 -3.87 -3.97
CA LEU A 67 3.81 -4.80 -5.02
C LEU A 67 2.65 -5.54 -5.68
N GLY A 68 1.52 -5.69 -4.99
CA GLY A 68 0.38 -6.42 -5.51
C GLY A 68 -0.87 -6.27 -4.65
N PHE A 69 -1.97 -6.81 -5.16
CA PHE A 69 -3.30 -6.69 -4.58
C PHE A 69 -3.88 -8.07 -4.38
N ASP A 70 -4.58 -8.27 -3.27
CA ASP A 70 -5.37 -9.48 -3.14
C ASP A 70 -6.51 -9.53 -4.17
N SER A 71 -7.05 -10.72 -4.41
CA SER A 71 -8.10 -10.92 -5.43
C SER A 71 -9.38 -10.12 -5.19
N ASN A 72 -9.56 -9.56 -3.99
CA ASN A 72 -10.72 -8.77 -3.61
C ASN A 72 -10.40 -7.26 -3.54
N GLY A 73 -9.13 -6.84 -3.71
CA GLY A 73 -8.65 -5.48 -3.46
C GLY A 73 -8.74 -5.04 -1.99
N ILE A 74 -8.90 -5.99 -1.05
CA ILE A 74 -9.08 -5.75 0.38
C ILE A 74 -7.74 -5.68 1.11
N ALA A 75 -6.69 -6.28 0.56
CA ALA A 75 -5.35 -6.26 1.12
C ALA A 75 -4.30 -6.02 0.05
N TYR A 76 -3.22 -5.34 0.45
CA TYR A 76 -2.08 -5.06 -0.41
C TYR A 76 -0.87 -5.85 0.08
N GLY A 77 -0.21 -6.52 -0.85
CA GLY A 77 1.07 -7.17 -0.66
C GLY A 77 2.18 -6.18 -0.96
N GLY A 78 3.16 -6.08 -0.06
CA GLY A 78 4.26 -5.16 -0.25
C GLY A 78 5.46 -5.44 0.64
N VAL A 79 6.45 -4.56 0.56
CA VAL A 79 7.72 -4.67 1.26
C VAL A 79 8.05 -3.39 2.00
N ILE A 80 8.96 -3.48 2.98
CA ILE A 80 9.31 -2.36 3.86
C ILE A 80 10.70 -1.84 3.52
N ILE A 81 10.84 -0.52 3.41
CA ILE A 81 12.14 0.14 3.34
C ILE A 81 12.65 0.41 4.77
N ASN A 82 13.90 0.01 5.00
CA ASN A 82 14.63 0.24 6.23
C ASN A 82 15.93 0.98 5.93
N SER A 83 16.29 1.98 6.74
CA SER A 83 17.58 2.65 6.63
C SER A 83 18.78 1.73 6.92
N GLN A 84 18.57 0.64 7.65
CA GLN A 84 19.61 -0.35 7.96
C GLN A 84 19.02 -1.76 8.02
N ILE A 85 19.79 -2.75 7.56
CA ILE A 85 19.50 -4.17 7.72
C ILE A 85 19.61 -4.56 9.20
N ASN A 86 18.68 -5.37 9.70
CA ASN A 86 18.74 -5.89 11.05
C ASN A 86 20.00 -6.76 11.26
N ARG A 87 20.88 -6.35 12.17
CA ARG A 87 22.15 -7.05 12.45
C ARG A 87 21.95 -8.47 12.97
N ASN A 88 20.83 -8.72 13.65
CA ASN A 88 20.50 -10.03 14.23
C ASN A 88 19.91 -11.02 13.22
N LEU A 89 19.66 -10.58 11.98
CA LEU A 89 19.12 -11.44 10.94
C LEU A 89 20.17 -12.49 10.52
N PRO A 90 19.77 -13.75 10.27
CA PRO A 90 20.64 -14.77 9.68
C PRO A 90 21.30 -14.28 8.39
N ALA A 91 22.57 -14.61 8.18
CA ALA A 91 23.34 -14.14 7.02
C ALA A 91 22.66 -14.46 5.69
N HIS A 92 22.04 -15.65 5.58
CA HIS A 92 21.35 -16.06 4.36
C HIS A 92 20.07 -15.26 4.07
N LEU A 93 19.46 -14.59 5.06
CA LEU A 93 18.31 -13.71 4.83
C LEU A 93 18.73 -12.26 4.58
N LYS A 94 19.94 -11.87 5.01
CA LYS A 94 20.48 -10.53 4.72
C LYS A 94 20.70 -10.29 3.22
N MET A 95 20.91 -11.35 2.43
CA MET A 95 21.09 -11.22 0.98
C MET A 95 19.80 -10.78 0.24
N TYR A 96 18.63 -10.98 0.84
CA TYR A 96 17.34 -10.56 0.31
C TYR A 96 16.95 -9.13 0.74
N HIS A 97 17.94 -8.32 1.11
CA HIS A 97 17.74 -6.89 1.36
C HIS A 97 18.33 -6.09 0.21
N MET A 98 17.48 -5.63 -0.69
CA MET A 98 17.90 -4.92 -1.90
C MET A 98 18.31 -3.48 -1.54
N PRO A 99 19.54 -3.03 -1.85
CA PRO A 99 19.96 -1.67 -1.58
C PRO A 99 19.25 -0.68 -2.52
N ILE A 100 18.83 0.47 -1.98
CA ILE A 100 18.16 1.54 -2.71
C ILE A 100 18.82 2.88 -2.37
N LYS A 101 19.03 3.72 -3.38
CA LYS A 101 19.82 4.95 -3.26
C LYS A 101 18.93 6.18 -3.12
N GLN A 102 19.27 7.04 -2.17
CA GLN A 102 18.58 8.32 -2.00
C GLN A 102 18.71 9.23 -3.22
N SER A 103 19.85 9.14 -3.93
CA SER A 103 20.06 9.89 -5.16
C SER A 103 19.09 9.52 -6.29
N LYS A 104 18.55 8.29 -6.27
CA LYS A 104 17.56 7.81 -7.25
C LYS A 104 16.13 8.10 -6.77
N TYR A 105 15.90 8.00 -5.47
CA TYR A 105 14.58 8.19 -4.85
C TYR A 105 14.62 9.30 -3.80
N PRO A 106 14.29 10.55 -4.17
CA PRO A 106 14.44 11.73 -3.29
C PRO A 106 13.58 11.72 -2.03
N PHE A 107 12.52 10.90 -1.99
CA PHE A 107 11.72 10.72 -0.78
C PHE A 107 12.48 9.99 0.35
N LEU A 108 13.59 9.32 0.03
CA LEU A 108 14.46 8.72 1.02
C LEU A 108 15.28 9.80 1.74
N ARG A 109 15.39 9.69 3.06
CA ARG A 109 16.31 10.54 3.84
C ARG A 109 17.77 10.12 3.68
N TYR A 110 18.01 8.83 3.45
CA TYR A 110 19.34 8.21 3.31
C TYR A 110 19.27 7.00 2.39
N ASP A 111 20.42 6.55 1.89
CA ASP A 111 20.55 5.21 1.31
C ASP A 111 19.98 4.17 2.26
N SER A 112 19.15 3.29 1.72
CA SER A 112 18.30 2.38 2.48
C SER A 112 18.30 0.99 1.86
N PHE A 113 17.50 0.09 2.42
CA PHE A 113 17.35 -1.28 1.99
C PHE A 113 15.88 -1.67 1.97
N VAL A 114 15.43 -2.28 0.88
CA VAL A 114 14.11 -2.91 0.78
C VAL A 114 14.20 -4.32 1.39
N ASP A 115 13.37 -4.61 2.39
CA ASP A 115 13.25 -5.94 3.00
C ASP A 115 12.42 -6.86 2.09
N CYS A 116 13.09 -7.60 1.23
CA CYS A 116 12.46 -8.56 0.30
C CYS A 116 12.37 -9.98 0.90
N VAL A 117 12.62 -10.17 2.21
CA VAL A 117 12.59 -11.51 2.82
C VAL A 117 11.17 -12.09 2.79
N ARG A 118 10.16 -11.27 3.04
CA ARG A 118 8.77 -11.73 3.12
C ARG A 118 7.80 -10.56 2.90
N LEU A 119 6.78 -10.78 2.08
CA LEU A 119 5.68 -9.84 1.89
C LEU A 119 5.00 -9.50 3.22
N LYS A 120 4.81 -8.20 3.42
CA LYS A 120 3.94 -7.64 4.44
C LYS A 120 2.56 -7.38 3.83
N VAL A 121 1.55 -7.53 4.66
CA VAL A 121 0.15 -7.30 4.29
C VAL A 121 -0.29 -5.99 4.92
N ALA A 122 -0.80 -5.08 4.10
CA ALA A 122 -1.41 -3.84 4.52
C ALA A 122 -2.87 -3.79 4.06
N TYR A 123 -3.70 -3.02 4.75
CA TYR A 123 -5.13 -2.90 4.44
C TYR A 123 -5.46 -1.47 3.99
N PRO A 124 -6.28 -1.27 2.94
CA PRO A 124 -6.60 0.03 2.36
C PRO A 124 -7.04 1.08 3.37
N GLN A 125 -7.76 0.69 4.42
CA GLN A 125 -8.28 1.60 5.44
C GLN A 125 -7.16 2.39 6.13
N LYS A 126 -5.96 1.81 6.21
CA LYS A 126 -4.78 2.46 6.81
C LYS A 126 -4.12 3.49 5.90
N PHE A 127 -4.33 3.40 4.58
CA PHE A 127 -3.66 4.30 3.62
C PHE A 127 -4.22 5.72 3.67
N ASN A 128 -5.46 5.90 4.15
CA ASN A 128 -6.00 7.23 4.44
C ASN A 128 -5.23 7.96 5.56
N GLU A 129 -4.47 7.23 6.37
CA GLU A 129 -3.67 7.75 7.48
C GLU A 129 -2.18 7.84 7.11
N TRP A 130 -1.78 7.34 5.93
CA TRP A 130 -0.40 7.26 5.49
C TRP A 130 -0.10 8.35 4.49
N ASN A 131 1.13 8.86 4.54
CA ASN A 131 1.56 9.90 3.61
C ASN A 131 2.11 9.24 2.35
N TYR A 132 1.54 9.55 1.18
CA TYR A 132 2.16 9.19 -0.09
C TYR A 132 3.49 9.94 -0.25
N LEU A 133 4.55 9.24 -0.62
CA LEU A 133 5.90 9.77 -0.74
C LEU A 133 6.40 9.86 -2.18
N GLY A 134 5.91 8.98 -3.06
CA GLY A 134 6.37 8.84 -4.43
C GLY A 134 6.25 7.40 -4.92
N GLU A 135 7.00 7.07 -5.97
CA GLU A 135 6.89 5.79 -6.68
C GLU A 135 8.28 5.19 -6.90
N ILE A 136 8.37 3.86 -6.83
CA ILE A 136 9.52 3.09 -7.31
C ILE A 136 9.33 2.86 -8.81
N ASP A 137 10.36 3.14 -9.62
CA ASP A 137 10.26 2.86 -11.06
C ASP A 137 10.09 1.38 -11.37
N ASP A 138 9.46 1.11 -12.51
CA ASP A 138 9.09 -0.24 -12.96
C ASP A 138 10.26 -1.24 -12.94
N TYR A 139 11.46 -0.78 -13.33
CA TYR A 139 12.64 -1.64 -13.36
C TYR A 139 13.02 -2.12 -11.94
N ASP A 140 13.09 -1.22 -10.97
CA ASP A 140 13.37 -1.60 -9.60
C ASP A 140 12.20 -2.36 -8.97
N VAL A 141 10.94 -2.09 -9.35
CA VAL A 141 9.78 -2.91 -8.94
C VAL A 141 9.95 -4.36 -9.39
N GLU A 142 10.30 -4.60 -10.65
CA GLU A 142 10.53 -5.95 -11.17
C GLU A 142 11.67 -6.67 -10.42
N LEU A 143 12.77 -5.96 -10.13
CA LEU A 143 13.88 -6.50 -9.35
C LEU A 143 13.46 -6.85 -7.91
N ILE A 144 12.67 -5.99 -7.27
CA ILE A 144 12.14 -6.23 -5.93
C ILE A 144 11.26 -7.49 -5.95
N ILE A 145 10.31 -7.58 -6.88
CA ILE A 145 9.42 -8.73 -7.02
C ILE A 145 10.22 -10.01 -7.26
N GLY A 146 11.20 -10.00 -8.17
CA GLY A 146 12.09 -11.14 -8.42
C GLY A 146 12.83 -11.57 -7.14
N THR A 147 13.37 -10.62 -6.39
CA THR A 147 14.08 -10.89 -5.13
C THR A 147 13.15 -11.50 -4.08
N VAL A 148 11.89 -11.02 -3.98
CA VAL A 148 10.89 -11.60 -3.06
C VAL A 148 10.54 -13.03 -3.47
N LYS A 149 10.34 -13.29 -4.76
CA LYS A 149 10.03 -14.63 -5.31
C LYS A 149 11.11 -15.66 -5.03
N GLU A 150 12.38 -15.24 -5.03
CA GLU A 150 13.52 -16.10 -4.74
C GLU A 150 13.78 -16.29 -3.23
N SER A 151 13.06 -15.58 -2.36
CA SER A 151 13.27 -15.67 -0.92
C SER A 151 12.82 -17.03 -0.37
N PRO A 152 13.66 -17.74 0.41
CA PRO A 152 13.31 -19.03 1.01
C PRO A 152 12.27 -18.87 2.13
N ALA A 153 11.98 -17.64 2.56
CA ALA A 153 11.01 -17.35 3.59
C ALA A 153 9.62 -17.00 3.03
N GLU A 154 9.45 -16.98 1.71
CA GLU A 154 8.18 -16.73 1.02
C GLU A 154 7.70 -17.99 0.30
N SER A 155 6.38 -18.14 0.15
CA SER A 155 5.79 -19.30 -0.55
C SER A 155 5.03 -18.86 -1.80
N GLU A 156 4.98 -19.72 -2.81
CA GLU A 156 4.26 -19.47 -4.07
C GLU A 156 2.78 -19.19 -3.80
N GLU A 157 2.16 -19.87 -2.84
CA GLU A 157 0.75 -19.66 -2.49
C GLU A 157 0.51 -18.26 -1.90
N ARG A 158 1.45 -17.74 -1.11
CA ARG A 158 1.36 -16.38 -0.56
C ARG A 158 1.62 -15.32 -1.63
N LEU A 159 2.52 -15.58 -2.57
CA LEU A 159 2.77 -14.69 -3.71
C LEU A 159 1.55 -14.58 -4.61
N ALA A 160 0.97 -15.74 -4.96
CA ALA A 160 -0.22 -15.83 -5.81
C ALA A 160 -1.43 -15.09 -5.22
N GLN A 161 -1.55 -15.01 -3.88
CA GLN A 161 -2.60 -14.23 -3.22
C GLN A 161 -2.57 -12.77 -3.63
N PHE A 162 -1.41 -12.21 -3.99
CA PHE A 162 -1.24 -10.81 -4.36
C PHE A 162 -0.97 -10.59 -5.87
N GLY A 163 -1.16 -11.64 -6.67
CA GLY A 163 -0.90 -11.60 -8.12
C GLY A 163 0.59 -11.60 -8.48
N LEU A 164 1.46 -12.06 -7.56
CA LEU A 164 2.90 -12.18 -7.79
C LEU A 164 3.27 -13.59 -8.23
#